data_AF-A0A2S6WYM5-F1
#
_entry.id   AF-A0A2S6WYM5-F1
#
_cell.length_a   1.000
_cell.length_b   1.000
_cell.length_c   1.000
_cell.angle_alpha   90.00
_cell.angle_beta   90.00
_cell.angle_gamma   90.00
#
_symmetry.space_group_name_H-M   'P 1'
#
loop_
_entity.id
_entity.type
_entity.pdbx_description
1 polymer ?
#
loop_
_entity_poly.entity_id
_entity_poly.type
_entity_poly.pdbx_seq_one_letter_code
_entity_poly.pdbx_strand_id
1 'polypeptide(L)'
;MQTKRDQVQAHMFVMGRLTSAMLRADPDAPESPQGRTNRAVTISILIAVLLLAGSFVFGLLKPGTKSSWRDPGTLVVNKETGTHYMYLGGRLRPVRNYTSAKLLAGDQMKVMTIGSKSLRGTPHGSPVGIPGAPDEPPGNDRLTSDPWQVCSGNAGGATGTTVAVGAKADGAGLKSGQGLLVTGPDKDDYLVWQGRRLRLDRKANAAEALGYGSTTPVRVSAAFLNSLPAGPDLTPPDVPGRGGQGPELGGLQTRIGQVFKVAAPGGTARYYLLRKEGLAPLTATGAALALGDPDTERKAYPGGVVSAASLGAGVLSGHLAPDTPETETAKRQPATPPEPVDLGPGRTPCVGVESGSDGTRVSVTLIRDQDLGPTTQAPPDGLVPACVTVNRVTVRPGGGALVHVLGAGGGEVGNTLYLVTDTGMKYRLPVADSLKALGYGEGEAQALPSALLAMLPTGPDLTPQAASAGRSTSSAPHCETKN
;
A
#
# COMPACT_ATOMS: atom_id res chain seq x y z
N MET A 1 -31.97 48.38 -85.92
CA MET A 1 -32.45 46.99 -85.74
C MET A 1 -32.30 46.65 -84.26
N GLN A 2 -33.39 46.38 -83.55
CA GLN A 2 -33.32 45.91 -82.16
C GLN A 2 -32.67 44.51 -82.18
N THR A 3 -31.62 44.33 -81.38
CA THR A 3 -30.89 43.06 -81.34
C THR A 3 -31.57 42.09 -80.38
N LYS A 4 -31.34 40.77 -80.53
CA LYS A 4 -31.85 39.77 -79.55
C LYS A 4 -31.40 40.08 -78.12
N ARG A 5 -30.26 40.76 -77.96
CA ARG A 5 -29.74 41.22 -76.66
C ARG A 5 -30.65 42.29 -76.05
N ASP A 6 -31.12 43.24 -76.84
CA ASP A 6 -32.03 44.29 -76.37
C ASP A 6 -33.39 43.70 -75.95
N GLN A 7 -33.90 42.71 -76.68
CA GLN A 7 -35.12 41.98 -76.30
C GLN A 7 -34.95 41.22 -74.98
N VAL A 8 -33.81 40.56 -74.77
CA VAL A 8 -33.53 39.87 -73.51
C VAL A 8 -33.39 40.86 -72.36
N GLN A 9 -32.73 42.00 -72.57
CA GLN A 9 -32.60 43.03 -71.53
C GLN A 9 -33.94 43.68 -71.18
N ALA A 10 -34.78 43.98 -72.18
CA ALA A 10 -36.13 44.50 -71.97
C ALA A 10 -37.02 43.49 -71.22
N HIS A 11 -36.96 42.21 -71.60
CA HIS A 11 -37.68 41.14 -70.91
C HIS A 11 -37.22 40.97 -69.45
N MET A 12 -35.90 40.95 -69.20
CA MET A 12 -35.33 40.89 -67.85
C MET A 12 -35.70 42.10 -67.00
N PHE A 13 -35.78 43.30 -67.60
CA PHE A 13 -36.23 44.50 -66.92
C PHE A 13 -37.70 44.42 -66.49
N VAL A 14 -38.60 43.96 -67.38
CA VAL A 14 -40.03 43.76 -67.06
C VAL A 14 -40.20 42.68 -65.98
N MET A 15 -39.48 41.56 -66.07
CA MET A 15 -39.48 40.52 -65.03
C MET A 15 -38.94 41.03 -63.70
N GLY A 16 -37.92 41.89 -63.72
CA GLY A 16 -37.39 42.56 -62.53
C GLY A 16 -38.44 43.43 -61.83
N ARG A 17 -39.23 44.20 -62.60
CA ARG A 17 -40.31 45.03 -62.04
C ARG A 17 -41.46 44.21 -61.48
N LEU A 18 -41.86 43.13 -62.16
CA LEU A 18 -42.91 42.21 -61.69
C LEU A 18 -42.52 41.53 -60.38
N THR A 19 -41.29 41.04 -60.29
CA THR A 19 -40.77 40.41 -59.06
C THR A 19 -40.63 41.43 -57.91
N SER A 20 -40.21 42.67 -58.20
CA SER A 20 -40.18 43.75 -57.20
C SER A 20 -41.58 44.13 -56.70
N ALA A 21 -42.56 44.25 -57.62
CA ALA A 21 -43.95 44.54 -57.27
C ALA A 21 -44.56 43.42 -56.39
N MET A 22 -44.30 42.15 -56.68
CA MET A 22 -44.81 41.05 -55.88
C MET A 22 -44.17 40.95 -54.48
N LEU A 23 -42.88 41.23 -54.36
CA LEU A 23 -42.15 41.06 -53.08
C LEU A 23 -42.15 42.31 -52.19
N ARG A 24 -42.27 43.51 -52.77
CA ARG A 24 -42.17 44.79 -52.04
C ARG A 24 -43.34 45.75 -52.29
N ALA A 25 -44.33 45.38 -53.11
CA ALA A 25 -45.44 46.24 -53.55
C ALA A 25 -45.00 47.54 -54.25
N ASP A 26 -43.73 47.63 -54.67
CA ASP A 26 -43.14 48.78 -55.33
C ASP A 26 -42.38 48.33 -56.60
N PRO A 27 -42.90 48.63 -57.81
CA PRO A 27 -42.30 48.23 -59.08
C PRO A 27 -41.08 49.06 -59.49
N ASP A 28 -40.85 50.23 -58.86
CA ASP A 28 -39.78 51.18 -59.24
C ASP A 28 -38.68 51.31 -58.17
N ALA A 29 -38.65 50.38 -57.21
CA ALA A 29 -37.62 50.33 -56.18
C ALA A 29 -36.20 50.25 -56.81
N PRO A 30 -35.28 51.18 -56.49
CA PRO A 30 -33.98 51.30 -57.17
C PRO A 30 -33.00 50.16 -56.84
N GLU A 31 -33.21 49.44 -55.73
CA GLU A 31 -32.41 48.28 -55.35
C GLU A 31 -33.25 46.99 -55.49
N SER A 32 -32.74 46.03 -56.26
CA SER A 32 -33.38 44.72 -56.44
C SER A 32 -33.71 44.06 -55.09
N PRO A 33 -34.86 43.37 -54.95
CA PRO A 33 -35.31 42.79 -53.67
C PRO A 33 -34.29 41.87 -53.00
N GLN A 34 -33.53 41.14 -53.81
CA GLN A 34 -32.50 40.19 -53.39
C GLN A 34 -31.08 40.75 -53.51
N GLY A 35 -30.89 42.02 -53.88
CA GLY A 35 -29.57 42.61 -54.12
C GLY A 35 -28.63 42.49 -52.92
N ARG A 36 -29.14 42.76 -51.72
CA ARG A 36 -28.40 42.59 -50.46
C ARG A 36 -28.03 41.13 -50.20
N THR A 37 -28.96 40.20 -50.42
CA THR A 37 -28.74 38.75 -50.22
C THR A 37 -27.74 38.19 -51.23
N ASN A 38 -27.87 38.52 -52.50
CA ASN A 38 -26.97 38.06 -53.56
C ASN A 38 -25.56 38.62 -53.36
N ARG A 39 -25.41 39.90 -52.99
CA ARG A 39 -24.10 40.48 -52.63
C ARG A 39 -23.51 39.77 -51.41
N ALA A 40 -24.31 39.50 -50.38
CA ALA A 40 -23.86 38.77 -49.19
C ALA A 40 -23.42 37.33 -49.51
N VAL A 41 -24.15 36.62 -50.38
CA VAL A 41 -23.78 35.26 -50.84
C VAL A 41 -22.46 35.29 -51.61
N THR A 42 -22.31 36.21 -52.58
CA THR A 42 -21.07 36.31 -53.37
C THR A 42 -19.86 36.64 -52.49
N ILE A 43 -20.02 37.58 -51.55
CA ILE A 43 -18.95 37.92 -50.59
C ILE A 43 -18.61 36.73 -49.70
N SER A 44 -19.62 36.00 -49.22
CA SER A 44 -19.42 34.79 -48.39
C SER A 44 -18.67 33.70 -49.14
N ILE A 45 -18.99 33.48 -50.43
CA ILE A 45 -18.27 32.53 -51.29
C ILE A 45 -16.81 32.97 -51.47
N LEU A 46 -16.55 34.25 -51.73
CA LEU A 46 -15.18 34.78 -51.86
C LEU A 46 -14.37 34.58 -50.58
N ILE A 47 -14.96 34.85 -49.42
CA ILE A 47 -14.33 34.62 -48.12
C ILE A 47 -14.05 33.12 -47.92
N ALA A 48 -15.00 32.25 -48.25
CA ALA A 48 -14.81 30.80 -48.13
C ALA A 48 -13.66 30.31 -49.03
N VAL A 49 -13.58 30.79 -50.27
CA VAL A 49 -12.47 30.47 -51.19
C VAL A 49 -11.14 30.98 -50.65
N LEU A 50 -11.10 32.20 -50.11
CA LEU A 50 -9.89 32.75 -49.49
C LEU A 50 -9.44 31.95 -48.26
N LEU A 51 -10.36 31.52 -47.41
CA LEU A 51 -10.05 30.67 -46.26
C LEU A 51 -9.54 29.29 -46.68
N LEU A 52 -10.14 28.68 -47.71
CA LEU A 52 -9.68 27.41 -48.28
C LEU A 52 -8.28 27.55 -48.89
N ALA A 53 -8.06 28.60 -49.69
CA ALA A 53 -6.76 28.90 -50.29
C ALA A 53 -5.69 29.19 -49.22
N GLY A 54 -6.04 29.99 -48.21
CA GLY A 54 -5.16 30.28 -47.07
C GLY A 54 -4.80 29.02 -46.29
N SER A 55 -5.77 28.14 -46.02
CA SER A 55 -5.54 26.86 -45.34
C SER A 55 -4.66 25.91 -46.17
N PHE A 56 -4.84 25.89 -47.49
CA PHE A 56 -4.03 25.11 -48.42
C PHE A 56 -2.56 25.59 -48.45
N VAL A 57 -2.35 26.90 -48.58
CA VAL A 57 -1.02 27.51 -48.54
C VAL A 57 -0.35 27.32 -47.17
N PHE A 58 -1.10 27.47 -46.08
CA PHE A 58 -0.60 27.23 -44.73
C PHE A 58 -0.18 25.76 -44.53
N GLY A 59 -0.95 24.81 -45.07
CA GLY A 59 -0.58 23.38 -45.06
C GLY A 59 0.67 23.05 -45.89
N LEU A 60 0.93 23.79 -46.96
CA LEU A 60 2.15 23.67 -47.78
C LEU A 60 3.39 24.29 -47.10
N LEU A 61 3.22 25.40 -46.40
CA LEU A 61 4.31 26.09 -45.68
C LEU A 61 4.70 25.40 -44.37
N LYS A 62 3.74 24.74 -43.70
CA LYS A 62 3.99 23.84 -42.56
C LYS A 62 3.69 22.40 -42.96
N PRO A 63 4.52 21.75 -43.80
CA PRO A 63 4.41 20.32 -44.00
C PRO A 63 4.65 19.69 -42.63
N GLY A 64 3.60 19.12 -42.01
CA GLY A 64 3.65 18.58 -40.66
C GLY A 64 4.96 17.82 -40.45
N THR A 65 5.71 18.21 -39.42
CA THR A 65 7.10 17.83 -39.13
C THR A 65 7.36 16.34 -39.37
N LYS A 66 7.70 15.97 -40.62
CA LYS A 66 7.85 14.57 -41.05
C LYS A 66 9.03 13.86 -40.37
N SER A 67 9.81 14.56 -39.56
CA SER A 67 11.00 14.07 -38.87
C SER A 67 11.04 14.35 -37.38
N SER A 68 10.06 15.04 -36.77
CA SER A 68 10.11 15.30 -35.31
C SER A 68 10.01 14.00 -34.49
N TRP A 69 9.49 12.93 -35.08
CA TRP A 69 9.53 11.59 -34.49
C TRP A 69 10.95 11.00 -34.39
N ARG A 70 11.95 11.60 -35.07
CA ARG A 70 13.37 11.26 -34.97
C ARG A 70 14.09 12.04 -33.86
N ASP A 71 13.42 12.98 -33.21
CA ASP A 71 14.02 13.74 -32.12
C ASP A 71 14.34 12.81 -30.94
N PRO A 72 15.48 12.99 -30.25
CA PRO A 72 15.80 12.23 -29.05
C PRO A 72 14.67 12.30 -28.02
N GLY A 73 14.44 11.19 -27.31
CA GLY A 73 13.38 11.14 -26.29
C GLY A 73 11.95 11.05 -26.83
N THR A 74 11.78 10.69 -28.11
CA THR A 74 10.45 10.46 -28.70
C THR A 74 10.11 8.98 -28.78
N LEU A 75 8.99 8.60 -28.18
CA LEU A 75 8.34 7.31 -28.36
C LEU A 75 7.42 7.37 -29.58
N VAL A 76 7.72 6.57 -30.59
CA VAL A 76 6.98 6.52 -31.84
C VAL A 76 6.03 5.33 -31.81
N VAL A 77 4.73 5.60 -31.89
CA VAL A 77 3.69 4.57 -31.99
C VAL A 77 3.29 4.42 -33.44
N ASN A 78 3.49 3.24 -34.01
CA ASN A 78 3.01 2.97 -35.36
C ASN A 78 1.47 2.90 -35.35
N LYS A 79 0.81 3.78 -36.10
CA LYS A 79 -0.64 3.93 -36.11
C LYS A 79 -1.39 2.66 -36.52
N GLU A 80 -0.85 1.90 -37.47
CA GLU A 80 -1.53 0.74 -38.05
C GLU A 80 -1.25 -0.56 -37.28
N THR A 81 -0.08 -0.66 -36.61
CA THR A 81 0.34 -1.90 -35.93
C THR A 81 0.37 -1.78 -34.40
N GLY A 82 0.27 -0.58 -33.86
CA GLY A 82 0.45 -0.31 -32.42
C GLY A 82 1.88 -0.54 -31.92
N THR A 83 2.83 -0.92 -32.77
CA THR A 83 4.20 -1.20 -32.33
C THR A 83 4.89 0.08 -31.87
N HIS A 84 5.53 0.01 -30.70
CA HIS A 84 6.30 1.09 -30.10
C HIS A 84 7.77 1.05 -30.56
N TYR A 85 8.28 2.19 -31.01
CA TYR A 85 9.66 2.36 -31.46
C TYR A 85 10.32 3.57 -30.78
N MET A 86 11.64 3.51 -30.63
CA MET A 86 12.46 4.69 -30.40
C MET A 86 13.48 4.83 -31.52
N TYR A 87 13.75 6.07 -31.92
CA TYR A 87 14.78 6.36 -32.91
C TYR A 87 16.13 6.54 -32.22
N LEU A 88 16.98 5.52 -32.27
CA LEU A 88 18.26 5.46 -31.57
C LEU A 88 19.37 5.04 -32.53
N GLY A 89 20.48 5.78 -32.57
CA GLY A 89 21.63 5.46 -33.43
C GLY A 89 21.27 5.42 -34.93
N GLY A 90 20.36 6.28 -35.38
CA GLY A 90 19.90 6.32 -36.77
C GLY A 90 18.95 5.21 -37.18
N ARG A 91 18.44 4.41 -36.22
CA ARG A 91 17.57 3.25 -36.48
C ARG A 91 16.29 3.30 -35.65
N LEU A 92 15.19 2.80 -36.21
CA LEU A 92 13.98 2.50 -35.47
C LEU A 92 14.18 1.20 -34.68
N ARG A 93 14.27 1.29 -33.36
CA ARG A 93 14.42 0.13 -32.47
C ARG A 93 13.08 -0.14 -31.77
N PRO A 94 12.49 -1.33 -31.91
CA PRO A 94 11.28 -1.70 -31.16
C PRO A 94 11.53 -1.59 -29.65
N VAL A 95 10.59 -1.05 -28.89
CA VAL A 95 10.70 -0.98 -27.42
C VAL A 95 9.78 -2.01 -26.79
N ARG A 96 10.32 -2.77 -25.82
CA ARG A 96 9.58 -3.86 -25.16
C ARG A 96 8.49 -3.41 -24.20
N ASN A 97 8.61 -2.25 -23.58
CA ASN A 97 7.64 -1.71 -22.63
C ASN A 97 7.73 -0.19 -22.52
N TYR A 98 6.64 0.44 -22.10
CA TYR A 98 6.59 1.88 -21.89
C TYR A 98 7.52 2.35 -20.76
N THR A 99 7.69 1.58 -19.68
CA THR A 99 8.70 1.83 -18.62
C THR A 99 10.11 2.00 -19.19
N SER A 100 10.53 1.12 -20.10
CA SER A 100 11.83 1.22 -20.75
C SER A 100 11.96 2.43 -21.65
N ALA A 101 10.86 2.81 -22.32
CA ALA A 101 10.86 4.04 -23.12
C ALA A 101 11.09 5.27 -22.23
N LYS A 102 10.39 5.36 -21.08
CA LYS A 102 10.62 6.41 -20.08
C LYS A 102 12.06 6.39 -19.54
N LEU A 103 12.60 5.23 -19.18
CA LEU A 103 13.99 5.11 -18.70
C LEU A 103 15.03 5.60 -19.73
N LEU A 104 14.73 5.51 -21.03
CA LEU A 104 15.61 5.95 -22.11
C LEU A 104 15.39 7.42 -22.50
N ALA A 105 14.15 7.91 -22.43
CA ALA A 105 13.75 9.23 -22.89
C ALA A 105 13.68 10.29 -21.78
N GLY A 106 13.55 9.88 -20.53
CA GLY A 106 13.26 10.73 -19.39
C GLY A 106 11.76 10.95 -19.13
N ASP A 107 11.47 11.77 -18.13
CA ASP A 107 10.11 12.14 -17.69
C ASP A 107 9.36 12.98 -18.74
N GLN A 108 10.08 13.80 -19.51
CA GLN A 108 9.55 14.65 -20.59
C GLN A 108 9.44 13.92 -21.94
N MET A 109 9.34 12.58 -21.92
CA MET A 109 9.19 11.77 -23.13
C MET A 109 7.99 12.22 -23.97
N LYS A 110 8.22 12.44 -25.27
CA LYS A 110 7.15 12.78 -26.21
C LYS A 110 6.60 11.52 -26.85
N VAL A 111 5.28 11.39 -26.94
CA VAL A 111 4.64 10.28 -27.66
C VAL A 111 4.09 10.79 -28.99
N MET A 112 4.47 10.15 -30.09
CA MET A 112 4.03 10.51 -31.44
C MET A 112 3.45 9.31 -32.17
N THR A 113 2.19 9.40 -32.58
CA THR A 113 1.55 8.40 -33.42
C THR A 113 1.83 8.67 -34.89
N ILE A 114 2.60 7.81 -35.53
CA ILE A 114 3.08 7.99 -36.91
C ILE A 114 2.56 6.85 -37.79
N GLY A 115 2.02 7.20 -38.96
CA GLY A 115 1.59 6.20 -39.94
C GLY A 115 2.78 5.45 -40.54
N SER A 116 2.60 4.16 -40.81
CA SER A 116 3.60 3.24 -41.35
C SER A 116 4.27 3.79 -42.60
N LYS A 117 3.49 4.50 -43.44
CA LYS A 117 4.00 5.14 -44.66
C LYS A 117 5.14 6.13 -44.40
N SER A 118 5.11 6.84 -43.27
CA SER A 118 6.10 7.84 -42.86
C SER A 118 7.34 7.22 -42.21
N LEU A 119 7.24 5.98 -41.72
CA LEU A 119 8.37 5.23 -41.15
C LEU A 119 9.18 4.48 -42.22
N ARG A 120 8.60 4.25 -43.40
CA ARG A 120 9.26 3.56 -44.52
C ARG A 120 10.58 4.23 -44.90
N GLY A 121 11.54 3.40 -45.32
CA GLY A 121 12.88 3.85 -45.68
C GLY A 121 13.80 4.11 -44.49
N THR A 122 13.32 4.00 -43.24
CA THR A 122 14.17 4.11 -42.05
C THR A 122 14.65 2.71 -41.62
N PRO A 123 15.97 2.49 -41.46
CA PRO A 123 16.49 1.20 -41.04
C PRO A 123 15.98 0.81 -39.65
N HIS A 124 15.64 -0.47 -39.47
CA HIS A 124 15.26 -1.00 -38.16
C HIS A 124 16.51 -1.52 -37.44
N GLY A 125 16.52 -1.47 -36.11
CA GLY A 125 17.57 -2.03 -35.27
C GLY A 125 17.02 -3.10 -34.32
N SER A 126 17.92 -3.78 -33.60
CA SER A 126 17.53 -4.75 -32.58
C SER A 126 16.66 -4.09 -31.50
N PRO A 127 15.71 -4.82 -30.88
CA PRO A 127 14.86 -4.27 -29.83
C PRO A 127 15.65 -3.68 -28.65
N VAL A 128 15.04 -2.73 -27.94
CA VAL A 128 15.46 -2.18 -26.65
C VAL A 128 14.41 -2.45 -25.58
N GLY A 129 14.79 -2.23 -24.33
CA GLY A 129 13.94 -2.33 -23.16
C GLY A 129 14.17 -3.61 -22.36
N ILE A 130 13.72 -3.58 -21.13
CA ILE A 130 13.98 -4.57 -20.09
C ILE A 130 12.90 -5.66 -20.16
N PRO A 131 13.23 -6.91 -20.55
CA PRO A 131 12.27 -8.02 -20.45
C PRO A 131 11.77 -8.20 -19.02
N GLY A 132 10.44 -8.28 -18.83
CA GLY A 132 9.82 -8.48 -17.52
C GLY A 132 9.68 -7.21 -16.66
N ALA A 133 10.07 -6.03 -17.17
CA ALA A 133 9.69 -4.76 -16.56
C ALA A 133 8.17 -4.52 -16.72
N PRO A 134 7.53 -3.75 -15.83
CA PRO A 134 6.12 -3.43 -15.97
C PRO A 134 5.91 -2.65 -17.27
N ASP A 135 4.80 -2.89 -17.96
CA ASP A 135 4.57 -2.18 -19.22
C ASP A 135 4.38 -0.69 -18.94
N GLU A 136 3.38 -0.37 -18.11
CA GLU A 136 3.07 0.96 -17.62
C GLU A 136 3.27 1.04 -16.11
N PRO A 137 4.21 1.86 -15.60
CA PRO A 137 4.36 2.09 -14.18
C PRO A 137 3.29 3.09 -13.70
N PRO A 138 2.83 3.03 -12.44
CA PRO A 138 1.78 3.91 -11.93
C PRO A 138 2.18 5.39 -12.07
N GLY A 139 1.24 6.26 -12.43
CA GLY A 139 1.48 7.71 -12.37
C GLY A 139 1.79 8.17 -10.94
N ASN A 140 2.44 9.33 -10.77
CA ASN A 140 2.72 9.90 -9.45
C ASN A 140 1.44 10.09 -8.60
N ASP A 141 0.33 10.48 -9.24
CA ASP A 141 -1.00 10.61 -8.63
C ASP A 141 -1.63 9.27 -8.22
N ARG A 142 -1.03 8.15 -8.64
CA ARG A 142 -1.45 6.77 -8.37
C ARG A 142 -0.50 6.03 -7.44
N LEU A 143 0.56 6.69 -6.96
CA LEU A 143 1.37 6.19 -5.86
C LEU A 143 0.62 6.38 -4.54
N THR A 144 0.54 5.30 -3.77
CA THR A 144 -0.09 5.30 -2.45
C THR A 144 0.93 5.39 -1.33
N SER A 145 0.60 6.21 -0.33
CA SER A 145 1.23 6.24 0.99
C SER A 145 0.35 5.60 2.06
N ASP A 146 -0.76 4.95 1.67
CA ASP A 146 -1.65 4.28 2.60
C ASP A 146 -0.96 3.07 3.25
N PRO A 147 -1.44 2.63 4.43
CA PRO A 147 -0.88 1.47 5.12
C PRO A 147 -0.88 0.20 4.28
N TRP A 148 0.10 -0.65 4.52
CA TRP A 148 0.13 -2.02 4.00
C TRP A 148 -0.54 -2.95 5.00
N GLN A 149 -1.27 -3.94 4.50
CA GLN A 149 -1.96 -4.90 5.35
C GLN A 149 -1.47 -6.32 5.11
N VAL A 150 -1.26 -7.07 6.19
CA VAL A 150 -0.99 -8.50 6.15
C VAL A 150 -2.11 -9.21 6.90
N CYS A 151 -2.96 -9.89 6.15
CA CYS A 151 -4.16 -10.56 6.64
C CYS A 151 -3.97 -12.07 6.68
N SER A 152 -4.51 -12.70 7.72
CA SER A 152 -4.48 -14.16 7.89
C SER A 152 -5.88 -14.75 7.86
N GLY A 153 -6.32 -15.17 6.67
CA GLY A 153 -7.65 -15.71 6.44
C GLY A 153 -7.64 -17.21 6.12
N ASN A 154 -8.80 -17.75 5.76
CA ASN A 154 -8.90 -19.13 5.27
C ASN A 154 -8.64 -19.17 3.76
N ALA A 155 -7.64 -19.95 3.33
CA ALA A 155 -7.37 -20.24 1.94
C ALA A 155 -7.56 -21.75 1.70
N GLY A 156 -8.74 -22.14 1.19
CA GLY A 156 -9.00 -23.52 0.77
C GLY A 156 -8.98 -24.56 1.90
N GLY A 157 -9.36 -24.19 3.12
CA GLY A 157 -9.35 -25.06 4.30
C GLY A 157 -8.09 -24.97 5.16
N ALA A 158 -7.07 -24.25 4.70
CA ALA A 158 -5.85 -23.95 5.44
C ALA A 158 -5.74 -22.46 5.79
N THR A 159 -4.87 -22.11 6.73
CA THR A 159 -4.58 -20.72 7.05
C THR A 159 -3.71 -20.10 5.95
N GLY A 160 -4.26 -19.10 5.24
CA GLY A 160 -3.60 -18.40 4.14
C GLY A 160 -3.27 -16.95 4.49
N THR A 161 -2.29 -16.39 3.76
CA THR A 161 -1.86 -14.99 3.91
C THR A 161 -2.28 -14.17 2.69
N THR A 162 -2.89 -13.01 2.94
CA THR A 162 -3.11 -11.96 1.93
C THR A 162 -2.30 -10.72 2.28
N VAL A 163 -1.56 -10.17 1.31
CA VAL A 163 -0.88 -8.88 1.44
C VAL A 163 -1.61 -7.85 0.61
N ALA A 164 -2.13 -6.79 1.25
CA ALA A 164 -2.76 -5.68 0.57
C ALA A 164 -1.83 -4.45 0.59
N VAL A 165 -1.45 -3.98 -0.59
CA VAL A 165 -0.55 -2.83 -0.78
C VAL A 165 -1.37 -1.55 -0.83
N GLY A 166 -1.13 -0.63 0.10
CA GLY A 166 -1.78 0.69 0.11
C GLY A 166 -3.29 0.62 0.29
N ALA A 167 -3.76 -0.27 1.15
CA ALA A 167 -5.17 -0.46 1.44
C ALA A 167 -5.47 0.13 2.83
N LYS A 168 -6.33 1.16 2.87
CA LYS A 168 -6.88 1.63 4.14
C LYS A 168 -7.74 0.54 4.74
N ALA A 169 -7.54 0.30 6.04
CA ALA A 169 -8.38 -0.61 6.78
C ALA A 169 -9.78 -0.02 6.95
N ASP A 170 -10.75 -0.43 6.12
CA ASP A 170 -12.16 -0.09 6.33
C ASP A 170 -12.81 -1.03 7.39
N GLY A 171 -12.05 -1.34 8.45
CA GLY A 171 -12.41 -2.31 9.49
C GLY A 171 -12.36 -1.74 10.89
N ALA A 172 -13.07 -2.39 11.83
CA ALA A 172 -12.99 -2.03 13.23
C ALA A 172 -11.59 -2.41 13.78
N GLY A 173 -10.84 -1.43 14.26
CA GLY A 173 -9.58 -1.64 14.96
C GLY A 173 -9.81 -2.16 16.39
N LEU A 174 -8.83 -2.90 16.92
CA LEU A 174 -8.84 -3.30 18.34
C LEU A 174 -8.66 -2.06 19.23
N LYS A 175 -9.55 -1.91 20.22
CA LYS A 175 -9.42 -0.86 21.25
C LYS A 175 -8.24 -1.16 22.19
N SER A 176 -7.77 -0.16 22.93
CA SER A 176 -6.61 -0.29 23.83
C SER A 176 -6.79 -1.34 24.95
N GLY A 177 -8.03 -1.60 25.39
CA GLY A 177 -8.37 -2.63 26.37
C GLY A 177 -8.78 -3.97 25.78
N GLN A 178 -8.66 -4.15 24.46
CA GLN A 178 -9.05 -5.36 23.75
C GLN A 178 -7.81 -6.08 23.19
N GLY A 179 -7.88 -7.41 23.12
CA GLY A 179 -6.85 -8.24 22.51
C GLY A 179 -7.45 -9.34 21.64
N LEU A 180 -6.68 -9.83 20.68
CA LEU A 180 -7.05 -10.99 19.87
C LEU A 180 -6.15 -12.16 20.23
N LEU A 181 -6.75 -13.29 20.60
CA LEU A 181 -6.01 -14.52 20.83
C LEU A 181 -5.79 -15.25 19.52
N VAL A 182 -4.54 -15.62 19.27
CA VAL A 182 -4.15 -16.28 18.02
C VAL A 182 -3.20 -17.44 18.29
N THR A 183 -3.28 -18.49 17.48
CA THR A 183 -2.33 -19.61 17.48
C THR A 183 -1.49 -19.56 16.21
N GLY A 184 -0.17 -19.58 16.36
CA GLY A 184 0.76 -19.63 15.24
C GLY A 184 1.00 -21.03 14.68
N PRO A 185 1.72 -21.15 13.56
CA PRO A 185 2.11 -22.45 13.01
C PRO A 185 3.15 -23.18 13.87
N ASP A 186 3.81 -22.47 14.79
CA ASP A 186 4.66 -23.01 15.86
C ASP A 186 3.86 -23.71 16.97
N LYS A 187 2.52 -23.63 16.93
CA LYS A 187 1.58 -24.18 17.94
C LYS A 187 1.64 -23.47 19.29
N ASP A 188 2.26 -22.30 19.34
CA ASP A 188 2.20 -21.41 20.49
C ASP A 188 1.01 -20.46 20.37
N ASP A 189 0.45 -20.09 21.51
CA ASP A 189 -0.64 -19.11 21.61
C ASP A 189 -0.07 -17.73 21.94
N TYR A 190 -0.65 -16.71 21.31
CA TYR A 190 -0.25 -15.33 21.43
C TYR A 190 -1.45 -14.44 21.72
N LEU A 191 -1.24 -13.46 22.59
CA LEU A 191 -2.12 -12.30 22.71
C LEU A 191 -1.64 -11.21 21.77
N VAL A 192 -2.47 -10.84 20.79
CA VAL A 192 -2.25 -9.68 19.94
C VAL A 192 -2.87 -8.46 20.62
N TRP A 193 -2.04 -7.53 21.07
CA TRP A 193 -2.46 -6.37 21.85
C TRP A 193 -1.62 -5.14 21.50
N GLN A 194 -2.30 -4.03 21.19
CA GLN A 194 -1.69 -2.75 20.79
C GLN A 194 -0.58 -2.90 19.73
N GLY A 195 -0.87 -3.66 18.66
CA GLY A 195 0.06 -3.83 17.55
C GLY A 195 1.29 -4.70 17.85
N ARG A 196 1.29 -5.47 18.95
CA ARG A 196 2.36 -6.42 19.30
C ARG A 196 1.80 -7.81 19.49
N ARG A 197 2.65 -8.82 19.33
CA ARG A 197 2.37 -10.20 19.75
C ARG A 197 3.06 -10.50 21.08
N LEU A 198 2.31 -10.98 22.06
CA LEU A 198 2.83 -11.39 23.36
C LEU A 198 2.59 -12.89 23.51
N ARG A 199 3.66 -13.69 23.64
CA ARG A 199 3.52 -15.16 23.76
C ARG A 199 2.93 -15.50 25.12
N LEU A 200 1.95 -16.40 25.14
CA LEU A 200 1.37 -16.93 26.38
C LEU A 200 2.21 -18.12 26.86
N ASP A 201 2.69 -18.10 28.10
CA ASP A 201 3.43 -19.23 28.64
C ASP A 201 2.47 -20.39 28.97
N ARG A 202 2.48 -21.39 28.09
CA ARG A 202 1.68 -22.61 28.24
C ARG A 202 2.09 -23.45 29.44
N LYS A 203 3.36 -23.43 29.85
CA LYS A 203 3.83 -24.21 31.02
C LYS A 203 3.32 -23.63 32.32
N ALA A 204 3.02 -22.32 32.32
CA ALA A 204 2.52 -21.59 33.45
C ALA A 204 0.99 -21.33 33.40
N ASN A 205 0.26 -22.02 32.52
CA ASN A 205 -1.19 -21.85 32.34
C ASN A 205 -1.61 -20.38 32.11
N ALA A 206 -0.81 -19.62 31.36
CA ALA A 206 -1.02 -18.18 31.20
C ALA A 206 -2.38 -17.83 30.59
N ALA A 207 -2.91 -18.65 29.67
CA ALA A 207 -4.22 -18.43 29.07
C ALA A 207 -5.33 -18.54 30.12
N GLU A 208 -5.35 -19.61 30.90
CA GLU A 208 -6.32 -19.85 31.97
C GLU A 208 -6.22 -18.79 33.06
N ALA A 209 -4.98 -18.46 33.46
CA ALA A 209 -4.68 -17.44 34.46
C ALA A 209 -5.29 -16.08 34.10
N LEU A 210 -5.22 -15.70 32.82
CA LEU A 210 -5.72 -14.44 32.30
C LEU A 210 -7.23 -14.46 31.95
N GLY A 211 -7.92 -15.58 32.19
CA GLY A 211 -9.35 -15.73 31.92
C GLY A 211 -9.69 -16.08 30.47
N TYR A 212 -8.72 -16.60 29.71
CA TYR A 212 -8.87 -16.93 28.30
C TYR A 212 -9.20 -18.40 28.03
N GLY A 213 -9.29 -19.25 29.06
CA GLY A 213 -9.46 -20.70 28.91
C GLY A 213 -10.71 -21.15 28.15
N SER A 214 -11.75 -20.32 28.07
CA SER A 214 -12.96 -20.61 27.27
C SER A 214 -12.96 -19.95 25.88
N THR A 215 -11.93 -19.18 25.54
CA THR A 215 -11.83 -18.50 24.25
C THR A 215 -11.04 -19.36 23.28
N THR A 216 -11.60 -19.61 22.09
CA THR A 216 -10.88 -20.36 21.04
C THR A 216 -9.95 -19.40 20.29
N PRO A 217 -8.62 -19.62 20.28
CA PRO A 217 -7.71 -18.76 19.55
C PRO A 217 -7.90 -18.89 18.03
N VAL A 218 -7.69 -17.79 17.31
CA VAL A 218 -7.73 -17.76 15.84
C VAL A 218 -6.43 -18.31 15.28
N ARG A 219 -6.49 -19.33 14.43
CA ARG A 219 -5.29 -19.84 13.74
C ARG A 219 -4.80 -18.84 12.70
N VAL A 220 -3.55 -18.40 12.82
CA VAL A 220 -2.94 -17.38 11.95
C VAL A 220 -1.65 -17.86 11.27
N SER A 221 -1.30 -17.22 10.16
CA SER A 221 -0.09 -17.54 9.40
C SER A 221 1.18 -17.00 10.08
N ALA A 222 2.33 -17.59 9.76
CA ALA A 222 3.63 -17.07 10.20
C ALA A 222 3.87 -15.64 9.70
N ALA A 223 3.46 -15.33 8.46
CA ALA A 223 3.63 -14.00 7.88
C ALA A 223 2.86 -12.93 8.69
N PHE A 224 1.61 -13.22 9.06
CA PHE A 224 0.81 -12.34 9.93
C PHE A 224 1.48 -12.12 11.30
N LEU A 225 1.92 -13.20 11.97
CA LEU A 225 2.59 -13.08 13.26
C LEU A 225 3.91 -12.29 13.16
N ASN A 226 4.68 -12.52 12.11
CA ASN A 226 5.96 -11.84 11.90
C ASN A 226 5.81 -10.38 11.47
N SER A 227 4.61 -9.96 11.05
CA SER A 227 4.29 -8.54 10.84
C SER A 227 4.04 -7.78 12.15
N LEU A 228 3.85 -8.49 13.27
CA LEU A 228 3.73 -7.89 14.60
C LEU A 228 5.10 -7.90 15.31
N PRO A 229 5.58 -6.75 15.80
CA PRO A 229 6.71 -6.71 16.72
C PRO A 229 6.48 -7.63 17.92
N ALA A 230 7.52 -8.36 18.30
CA ALA A 230 7.50 -9.21 19.49
C ALA A 230 7.45 -8.32 20.75
N GLY A 231 6.41 -8.53 21.55
CA GLY A 231 6.30 -8.01 22.91
C GLY A 231 6.93 -8.96 23.92
N PRO A 232 6.96 -8.56 25.21
CA PRO A 232 7.37 -9.46 26.28
C PRO A 232 6.41 -10.65 26.41
N ASP A 233 6.97 -11.81 26.72
CA ASP A 233 6.16 -12.99 27.03
C ASP A 233 5.28 -12.74 28.26
N LEU A 234 4.06 -13.28 28.23
CA LEU A 234 3.12 -13.31 29.34
C LEU A 234 3.42 -14.52 30.20
N THR A 235 4.48 -14.39 30.99
CA THR A 235 4.96 -15.38 31.97
C THR A 235 4.75 -14.84 33.39
N PRO A 236 4.55 -15.71 34.39
CA PRO A 236 4.58 -15.32 35.79
C PRO A 236 5.90 -14.59 36.14
N PRO A 237 5.87 -13.62 37.07
CA PRO A 237 7.10 -13.01 37.57
C PRO A 237 8.03 -14.06 38.18
N ASP A 238 9.33 -13.95 37.91
CA ASP A 238 10.34 -14.74 38.60
C ASP A 238 10.44 -14.32 40.07
N VAL A 239 10.51 -15.31 40.96
CA VAL A 239 10.54 -15.12 42.41
C VAL A 239 11.63 -15.99 43.02
N PRO A 240 12.84 -15.44 43.19
CA PRO A 240 13.90 -16.12 43.90
C PRO A 240 13.48 -16.51 45.32
N GLY A 241 13.73 -17.77 45.72
CA GLY A 241 13.35 -18.26 47.05
C GLY A 241 11.85 -18.54 47.24
N ARG A 242 11.06 -18.63 46.15
CA ARG A 242 9.64 -19.01 46.18
C ARG A 242 9.36 -20.19 47.12
N GLY A 243 8.40 -20.02 48.01
CA GLY A 243 8.00 -20.99 49.03
C GLY A 243 8.75 -20.90 50.36
N GLY A 244 9.83 -20.12 50.43
CA GLY A 244 10.49 -19.77 51.69
C GLY A 244 9.57 -19.03 52.66
N GLN A 245 9.88 -19.06 53.96
CA GLN A 245 9.12 -18.32 54.97
C GLN A 245 9.21 -16.82 54.71
N GLY A 246 8.05 -16.16 54.72
CA GLY A 246 7.93 -14.71 54.67
C GLY A 246 7.67 -14.13 56.07
N PRO A 247 7.66 -12.79 56.20
CA PRO A 247 7.28 -12.12 57.44
C PRO A 247 5.79 -12.37 57.78
N GLU A 248 5.43 -12.21 59.04
CA GLU A 248 4.01 -12.17 59.41
C GLU A 248 3.38 -10.87 58.89
N LEU A 249 2.32 -10.97 58.08
CA LEU A 249 1.63 -9.82 57.50
C LEU A 249 0.16 -9.84 57.92
N GLY A 250 -0.25 -8.86 58.73
CA GLY A 250 -1.64 -8.75 59.18
C GLY A 250 -2.15 -9.98 59.93
N GLY A 251 -1.29 -10.63 60.73
CA GLY A 251 -1.62 -11.86 61.48
C GLY A 251 -1.55 -13.14 60.65
N LEU A 252 -1.13 -13.07 59.38
CA LEU A 252 -0.99 -14.22 58.49
C LEU A 252 0.48 -14.65 58.41
N GLN A 253 0.71 -15.95 58.58
CA GLN A 253 1.99 -16.57 58.25
C GLN A 253 2.12 -16.65 56.72
N THR A 254 3.13 -15.97 56.18
CA THR A 254 3.27 -15.82 54.72
C THR A 254 4.42 -16.61 54.14
N ARG A 255 4.42 -16.76 52.81
CA ARG A 255 5.51 -17.36 52.05
C ARG A 255 5.92 -16.47 50.90
N ILE A 256 7.20 -16.46 50.60
CA ILE A 256 7.75 -15.79 49.41
C ILE A 256 7.05 -16.35 48.16
N GLY A 257 6.52 -15.48 47.31
CA GLY A 257 5.75 -15.83 46.11
C GLY A 257 4.24 -15.76 46.29
N GLN A 258 3.72 -15.48 47.50
CA GLN A 258 2.29 -15.22 47.69
C GLN A 258 1.90 -13.85 47.15
N VAL A 259 0.67 -13.78 46.61
CA VAL A 259 0.06 -12.55 46.09
C VAL A 259 -0.94 -12.02 47.11
N PHE A 260 -0.92 -10.70 47.30
CA PHE A 260 -1.79 -9.99 48.21
C PHE A 260 -2.58 -8.91 47.47
N LYS A 261 -3.80 -8.67 47.92
CA LYS A 261 -4.70 -7.63 47.41
C LYS A 261 -4.94 -6.61 48.52
N VAL A 262 -4.74 -5.33 48.20
CA VAL A 262 -5.05 -4.22 49.12
C VAL A 262 -6.06 -3.32 48.44
N ALA A 263 -7.18 -3.08 49.10
CA ALA A 263 -8.22 -2.16 48.63
C ALA A 263 -8.37 -1.01 49.64
N ALA A 264 -8.24 0.22 49.18
CA ALA A 264 -8.66 1.38 49.95
C ALA A 264 -10.20 1.50 49.89
N PRO A 265 -10.87 2.00 50.93
CA PRO A 265 -12.30 2.29 50.87
C PRO A 265 -12.64 3.17 49.65
N GLY A 266 -13.52 2.69 48.77
CA GLY A 266 -13.91 3.39 47.54
C GLY A 266 -12.86 3.40 46.42
N GLY A 267 -11.70 2.76 46.60
CA GLY A 267 -10.60 2.73 45.63
C GLY A 267 -10.47 1.41 44.88
N THR A 268 -9.73 1.43 43.77
CA THR A 268 -9.38 0.22 43.01
C THR A 268 -8.40 -0.63 43.80
N ALA A 269 -8.62 -1.94 43.81
CA ALA A 269 -7.70 -2.87 44.45
C ALA A 269 -6.34 -2.87 43.74
N ARG A 270 -5.27 -2.91 44.54
CA ARG A 270 -3.88 -3.04 44.09
C ARG A 270 -3.34 -4.41 44.50
N TYR A 271 -2.50 -4.99 43.64
CA TYR A 271 -1.89 -6.28 43.88
C TYR A 271 -0.42 -6.11 44.25
N TYR A 272 0.05 -6.98 45.15
CA TYR A 272 1.43 -7.03 45.60
C TYR A 272 1.91 -8.47 45.63
N LEU A 273 3.15 -8.69 45.22
CA LEU A 273 3.84 -9.97 45.30
C LEU A 273 4.85 -9.92 46.43
N LEU A 274 4.79 -10.90 47.35
CA LEU A 274 5.77 -11.00 48.40
C LEU A 274 7.09 -11.58 47.87
N ARG A 275 8.14 -10.77 47.90
CA ARG A 275 9.52 -11.16 47.60
C ARG A 275 10.33 -11.20 48.90
N LYS A 276 11.60 -11.62 48.81
CA LYS A 276 12.52 -11.63 49.94
C LYS A 276 12.75 -10.22 50.50
N GLU A 277 12.73 -9.22 49.62
CA GLU A 277 12.97 -7.80 49.94
C GLU A 277 11.73 -7.08 50.48
N GLY A 278 10.54 -7.69 50.37
CA GLY A 278 9.25 -7.12 50.78
C GLY A 278 8.15 -7.28 49.74
N LEU A 279 7.05 -6.55 49.93
CA LEU A 279 5.90 -6.51 49.02
C LEU A 279 6.21 -5.62 47.82
N ALA A 280 6.33 -6.24 46.64
CA ALA A 280 6.54 -5.54 45.38
C ALA A 280 5.19 -5.31 44.66
N PRO A 281 4.92 -4.10 44.15
CA PRO A 281 3.69 -3.84 43.41
C PRO A 281 3.60 -4.69 42.14
N LEU A 282 2.39 -5.09 41.78
CA LEU A 282 2.12 -5.95 40.63
C LEU A 282 0.89 -5.45 39.85
N THR A 283 0.97 -5.55 38.53
CA THR A 283 -0.18 -5.31 37.64
C THR A 283 -1.24 -6.40 37.85
N ALA A 284 -2.50 -6.14 37.45
CA ALA A 284 -3.54 -7.17 37.54
C ALA A 284 -3.21 -8.37 36.62
N THR A 285 -2.60 -8.13 35.47
CA THR A 285 -2.07 -9.19 34.58
C THR A 285 -0.97 -9.99 35.27
N GLY A 286 0.00 -9.33 35.88
CA GLY A 286 1.07 -10.01 36.61
C GLY A 286 0.54 -10.84 37.78
N ALA A 287 -0.46 -10.32 38.51
CA ALA A 287 -1.10 -11.02 39.62
C ALA A 287 -1.86 -12.26 39.15
N ALA A 288 -2.60 -12.14 38.05
CA ALA A 288 -3.28 -13.27 37.41
C ALA A 288 -2.28 -14.36 37.01
N LEU A 289 -1.21 -13.99 36.28
CA LEU A 289 -0.15 -14.93 35.88
C LEU A 289 0.54 -15.58 37.09
N ALA A 290 0.84 -14.81 38.13
CA ALA A 290 1.44 -15.35 39.36
C ALA A 290 0.51 -16.36 40.05
N LEU A 291 -0.80 -16.09 40.12
CA LEU A 291 -1.76 -16.99 40.75
C LEU A 291 -2.10 -18.23 39.91
N GLY A 292 -1.96 -18.16 38.59
CA GLY A 292 -2.18 -19.32 37.70
C GLY A 292 -0.97 -20.24 37.54
N ASP A 293 0.22 -19.81 38.01
CA ASP A 293 1.47 -20.56 37.92
C ASP A 293 1.47 -21.81 38.82
N PRO A 294 1.66 -23.02 38.25
CA PRO A 294 1.78 -24.26 39.02
C PRO A 294 2.94 -24.26 40.03
N ASP A 295 3.99 -23.48 39.78
CA ASP A 295 5.11 -23.34 40.72
C ASP A 295 4.75 -22.45 41.92
N THR A 296 3.97 -21.38 41.71
CA THR A 296 3.35 -20.61 42.80
C THR A 296 2.46 -21.49 43.65
N GLU A 297 1.54 -22.22 43.03
CA GLU A 297 0.61 -23.12 43.72
C GLU A 297 1.37 -24.08 44.64
N ARG A 298 2.31 -24.83 44.06
CA ARG A 298 3.04 -25.89 44.77
C ARG A 298 3.93 -25.36 45.90
N LYS A 299 4.63 -24.24 45.69
CA LYS A 299 5.67 -23.76 46.61
C LYS A 299 5.15 -22.72 47.60
N ALA A 300 4.32 -21.77 47.15
CA ALA A 300 3.85 -20.65 47.97
C ALA A 300 2.47 -20.88 48.62
N TYR A 301 1.69 -21.84 48.11
CA TYR A 301 0.35 -22.19 48.64
C TYR A 301 0.22 -23.69 48.96
N PRO A 302 1.11 -24.29 49.79
CA PRO A 302 1.09 -25.72 50.05
C PRO A 302 -0.24 -26.16 50.68
N GLY A 303 -1.02 -26.96 49.95
CA GLY A 303 -2.30 -27.52 50.41
C GLY A 303 -3.44 -26.51 50.57
N GLY A 304 -3.31 -25.30 50.01
CA GLY A 304 -4.29 -24.23 50.10
C GLY A 304 -4.86 -23.81 48.75
N VAL A 305 -5.96 -23.05 48.77
CA VAL A 305 -6.53 -22.43 47.57
C VAL A 305 -5.63 -21.28 47.13
N VAL A 306 -5.18 -21.30 45.88
CA VAL A 306 -4.37 -20.22 45.30
C VAL A 306 -5.27 -19.00 45.08
N SER A 307 -5.08 -17.98 45.91
CA SER A 307 -5.86 -16.74 45.84
C SER A 307 -5.06 -15.57 46.41
N ALA A 308 -5.40 -14.36 45.97
CA ALA A 308 -4.82 -13.15 46.52
C ALA A 308 -5.41 -12.89 47.92
N ALA A 309 -4.58 -13.01 48.96
CA ALA A 309 -5.00 -12.74 50.32
C ALA A 309 -5.20 -11.23 50.54
N SER A 310 -6.26 -10.84 51.25
CA SER A 310 -6.56 -9.43 51.53
C SER A 310 -5.69 -8.89 52.65
N LEU A 311 -5.01 -7.77 52.42
CA LEU A 311 -4.29 -7.03 53.45
C LEU A 311 -4.90 -5.64 53.67
N GLY A 312 -4.88 -5.18 54.92
CA GLY A 312 -5.21 -3.79 55.26
C GLY A 312 -4.12 -2.83 54.80
N ALA A 313 -4.50 -1.62 54.39
CA ALA A 313 -3.54 -0.63 53.88
C ALA A 313 -2.42 -0.29 54.87
N GLY A 314 -2.69 -0.34 56.19
CA GLY A 314 -1.69 -0.11 57.23
C GLY A 314 -0.56 -1.16 57.28
N VAL A 315 -0.80 -2.37 56.79
CA VAL A 315 0.19 -3.46 56.74
C VAL A 315 1.25 -3.21 55.67
N LEU A 316 0.96 -2.39 54.65
CA LEU A 316 1.95 -2.05 53.63
C LEU A 316 3.09 -1.19 54.20
N SER A 317 2.78 -0.31 55.16
CA SER A 317 3.75 0.58 55.79
C SER A 317 4.83 -0.23 56.52
N GLY A 318 6.07 -0.14 56.05
CA GLY A 318 7.21 -0.88 56.62
C GLY A 318 7.49 -2.26 56.00
N HIS A 319 6.65 -2.72 55.07
CA HIS A 319 6.82 -4.02 54.41
C HIS A 319 6.91 -3.94 52.88
N LEU A 320 6.88 -2.74 52.30
CA LEU A 320 7.15 -2.55 50.87
C LEU A 320 8.59 -2.93 50.54
N ALA A 321 8.77 -3.61 49.41
CA ALA A 321 10.09 -3.78 48.84
C ALA A 321 10.67 -2.39 48.48
N PRO A 322 12.01 -2.21 48.51
CA PRO A 322 12.64 -0.98 48.05
C PRO A 322 12.13 -0.62 46.65
N ASP A 323 11.88 0.68 46.43
CA ASP A 323 11.36 1.18 45.15
C ASP A 323 12.25 0.69 44.01
N THR A 324 11.74 -0.32 43.31
CA THR A 324 12.38 -0.87 42.14
C THR A 324 11.65 -0.26 40.96
N PRO A 325 12.32 0.51 40.10
CA PRO A 325 11.68 1.08 38.92
C PRO A 325 10.99 -0.05 38.14
N GLU A 326 9.75 0.19 37.74
CA GLU A 326 9.02 -0.78 36.92
C GLU A 326 9.85 -1.06 35.66
N THR A 327 10.17 -2.32 35.43
CA THR A 327 11.01 -2.72 34.30
C THR A 327 10.37 -2.32 32.97
N GLU A 328 11.17 -1.99 31.97
CA GLU A 328 10.69 -1.72 30.60
C GLU A 328 9.89 -2.89 30.00
N THR A 329 10.08 -4.10 30.51
CA THR A 329 9.30 -5.30 30.18
C THR A 329 7.88 -5.20 30.74
N ALA A 330 7.73 -4.86 32.03
CA ALA A 330 6.43 -4.74 32.68
C ALA A 330 5.57 -3.62 32.07
N LYS A 331 6.18 -2.47 31.71
CA LYS A 331 5.50 -1.37 31.01
C LYS A 331 4.95 -1.75 29.63
N ARG A 332 5.50 -2.80 29.01
CA ARG A 332 5.09 -3.29 27.68
C ARG A 332 4.08 -4.43 27.75
N GLN A 333 3.76 -4.93 28.95
CA GLN A 333 2.64 -5.84 29.19
C GLN A 333 1.37 -5.04 29.51
N PRO A 334 0.18 -5.60 29.26
CA PRO A 334 -1.06 -4.95 29.65
C PRO A 334 -1.17 -4.90 31.18
N ALA A 335 -1.55 -3.75 31.75
CA ALA A 335 -1.71 -3.61 33.20
C ALA A 335 -2.89 -4.46 33.75
N THR A 336 -3.92 -4.66 32.93
CA THR A 336 -5.08 -5.50 33.19
C THR A 336 -5.26 -6.44 32.00
N PRO A 337 -5.63 -7.72 32.20
CA PRO A 337 -5.86 -8.66 31.09
C PRO A 337 -6.86 -8.04 30.09
N PRO A 338 -6.46 -7.84 28.82
CA PRO A 338 -7.35 -7.27 27.82
C PRO A 338 -8.54 -8.19 27.57
N GLU A 339 -9.68 -7.59 27.24
CA GLU A 339 -10.88 -8.34 26.84
C GLU A 339 -10.59 -9.07 25.51
N PRO A 340 -10.77 -10.41 25.45
CA PRO A 340 -10.57 -11.15 24.21
C PRO A 340 -11.68 -10.82 23.22
N VAL A 341 -11.30 -10.43 22.01
CA VAL A 341 -12.24 -10.11 20.94
C VAL A 341 -12.48 -11.35 20.09
N ASP A 342 -13.76 -11.67 19.88
CA ASP A 342 -14.17 -12.64 18.86
C ASP A 342 -14.08 -11.99 17.47
N LEU A 343 -13.48 -12.71 16.54
CA LEU A 343 -13.35 -12.32 15.14
C LEU A 343 -14.72 -12.17 14.46
N GLY A 344 -15.70 -13.00 14.86
CA GLY A 344 -17.00 -13.10 14.21
C GLY A 344 -16.94 -13.79 12.83
N PRO A 345 -18.10 -14.14 12.26
CA PRO A 345 -18.15 -14.89 11.00
C PRO A 345 -17.68 -14.05 9.81
N GLY A 346 -16.87 -14.65 8.92
CA GLY A 346 -16.47 -14.06 7.64
C GLY A 346 -15.49 -12.88 7.75
N ARG A 347 -14.87 -12.69 8.91
CA ARG A 347 -13.81 -11.69 9.12
C ARG A 347 -12.45 -12.38 9.23
N THR A 348 -11.40 -11.65 8.87
CA THR A 348 -10.00 -12.03 9.02
C THR A 348 -9.27 -10.94 9.82
N PRO A 349 -8.33 -11.29 10.71
CA PRO A 349 -7.43 -10.32 11.29
C PRO A 349 -6.41 -9.84 10.25
N CYS A 350 -6.14 -8.54 10.25
CA CYS A 350 -5.17 -7.88 9.39
C CYS A 350 -4.25 -6.99 10.22
N VAL A 351 -2.95 -7.15 10.05
CA VAL A 351 -1.93 -6.25 10.59
C VAL A 351 -1.74 -5.11 9.60
N GLY A 352 -2.09 -3.89 10.00
CA GLY A 352 -1.81 -2.68 9.25
C GLY A 352 -0.48 -2.09 9.67
N VAL A 353 0.42 -1.89 8.71
CA VAL A 353 1.74 -1.27 8.90
C VAL A 353 1.78 0.04 8.15
N GLU A 354 1.98 1.12 8.89
CA GLU A 354 2.07 2.48 8.40
C GLU A 354 3.38 3.09 8.91
N SER A 355 4.15 3.71 8.03
CA SER A 355 5.33 4.46 8.48
C SER A 355 5.01 5.94 8.50
N GLY A 356 5.26 6.58 9.64
CA GLY A 356 5.16 8.02 9.81
C GLY A 356 6.50 8.63 10.23
N SER A 357 6.51 9.95 10.39
CA SER A 357 7.66 10.72 10.90
C SER A 357 8.14 10.24 12.28
N ASP A 358 7.23 9.68 13.07
CA ASP A 358 7.47 9.24 14.45
C ASP A 358 7.80 7.74 14.53
N GLY A 359 8.08 7.10 13.39
CA GLY A 359 8.40 5.68 13.25
C GLY A 359 7.27 4.84 12.65
N THR A 360 7.49 3.51 12.62
CA THR A 360 6.50 2.55 12.10
C THR A 360 5.40 2.28 13.13
N ARG A 361 4.16 2.62 12.77
CA ARG A 361 2.95 2.29 13.52
C ARG A 361 2.39 0.96 13.03
N VAL A 362 2.12 0.07 13.98
CA VAL A 362 1.49 -1.23 13.71
C VAL A 362 0.11 -1.25 14.37
N SER A 363 -0.90 -1.65 13.62
CA SER A 363 -2.28 -1.73 14.06
C SER A 363 -2.89 -3.08 13.68
N VAL A 364 -3.98 -3.46 14.34
CA VAL A 364 -4.70 -4.69 14.03
C VAL A 364 -6.17 -4.36 13.82
N THR A 365 -6.69 -4.79 12.69
CA THR A 365 -8.05 -4.52 12.24
C THR A 365 -8.71 -5.81 11.80
N LEU A 366 -10.02 -5.90 12.00
CA LEU A 366 -10.81 -7.06 11.59
C LEU A 366 -11.58 -6.68 10.33
N ILE A 367 -11.24 -7.31 9.21
CA ILE A 367 -11.71 -6.95 7.87
C ILE A 367 -12.41 -8.17 7.24
N ARG A 368 -13.34 -7.96 6.31
CA ARG A 368 -13.89 -9.08 5.51
C ARG A 368 -13.02 -9.30 4.29
N ASP A 369 -12.83 -10.57 3.88
CA ASP A 369 -11.93 -10.92 2.78
C ASP A 369 -12.26 -10.24 1.43
N GLN A 370 -13.54 -9.89 1.22
CA GLN A 370 -14.03 -9.17 0.04
C GLN A 370 -13.62 -7.69 0.02
N ASP A 371 -13.34 -7.09 1.18
CA ASP A 371 -13.01 -5.67 1.32
C ASP A 371 -11.51 -5.43 1.03
N LEU A 372 -10.69 -6.49 0.90
CA LEU A 372 -9.24 -6.42 0.61
C LEU A 372 -8.90 -6.15 -0.87
N GLY A 373 -9.91 -6.03 -1.74
CA GLY A 373 -9.75 -5.74 -3.16
C GLY A 373 -9.38 -6.95 -4.02
N PRO A 374 -9.26 -6.75 -5.35
CA PRO A 374 -9.02 -7.82 -6.31
C PRO A 374 -7.63 -8.43 -6.12
N THR A 375 -7.54 -9.75 -6.34
CA THR A 375 -6.28 -10.49 -6.30
C THR A 375 -5.48 -10.23 -7.56
N THR A 376 -4.18 -9.98 -7.41
CA THR A 376 -3.27 -9.89 -8.55
C THR A 376 -3.08 -11.26 -9.20
N GLN A 377 -2.71 -11.26 -10.48
CA GLN A 377 -2.40 -12.51 -11.17
C GLN A 377 -1.10 -13.13 -10.64
N ALA A 378 -0.95 -14.44 -10.89
CA ALA A 378 0.30 -15.13 -10.62
C ALA A 378 1.46 -14.45 -11.39
N PRO A 379 2.65 -14.35 -10.80
CA PRO A 379 3.79 -13.77 -11.49
C PRO A 379 4.15 -14.57 -12.75
N PRO A 380 4.56 -13.90 -13.84
CA PRO A 380 5.05 -14.59 -15.03
C PRO A 380 6.39 -15.27 -14.74
N ASP A 381 6.73 -16.26 -15.56
CA ASP A 381 7.99 -16.98 -15.45
C ASP A 381 9.21 -16.04 -15.59
N GLY A 382 10.27 -16.33 -14.84
CA GLY A 382 11.52 -15.57 -14.90
C GLY A 382 11.65 -14.41 -13.91
N LEU A 383 10.66 -14.19 -13.04
CA LEU A 383 10.80 -13.33 -11.86
C LEU A 383 11.47 -14.06 -10.70
N VAL A 384 12.13 -13.31 -9.82
CA VAL A 384 12.63 -13.84 -8.56
C VAL A 384 11.43 -14.05 -7.61
N PRO A 385 11.22 -15.26 -7.08
CA PRO A 385 10.09 -15.54 -6.20
C PRO A 385 10.15 -14.71 -4.91
N ALA A 386 9.00 -14.51 -4.28
CA ALA A 386 8.94 -13.91 -2.96
C ALA A 386 9.68 -14.78 -1.94
N CYS A 387 10.41 -14.13 -1.03
CA CYS A 387 11.13 -14.79 0.06
C CYS A 387 10.20 -15.36 1.13
N VAL A 388 9.09 -14.67 1.35
CA VAL A 388 7.99 -15.10 2.20
C VAL A 388 6.82 -15.39 1.29
N THR A 389 6.46 -16.67 1.17
CA THR A 389 5.34 -17.09 0.32
C THR A 389 4.02 -16.62 0.92
N VAL A 390 3.21 -15.94 0.11
CA VAL A 390 1.85 -15.54 0.45
C VAL A 390 0.88 -16.09 -0.59
N ASN A 391 -0.39 -16.26 -0.22
CA ASN A 391 -1.39 -16.86 -1.08
C ASN A 391 -1.99 -15.85 -2.07
N ARG A 392 -2.05 -14.59 -1.66
CA ARG A 392 -2.70 -13.52 -2.41
C ARG A 392 -1.98 -12.21 -2.17
N VAL A 393 -1.77 -11.47 -3.24
CA VAL A 393 -1.39 -10.05 -3.19
C VAL A 393 -2.56 -9.27 -3.76
N THR A 394 -2.87 -8.13 -3.15
CA THR A 394 -3.84 -7.17 -3.67
C THR A 394 -3.19 -5.80 -3.77
N VAL A 395 -3.43 -5.15 -4.90
CA VAL A 395 -2.97 -3.78 -5.16
C VAL A 395 -4.09 -3.08 -5.91
N ARG A 396 -4.28 -1.79 -5.68
CA ARG A 396 -5.28 -1.00 -6.41
C ARG A 396 -4.95 -1.03 -7.92
N PRO A 397 -5.92 -1.36 -8.80
CA PRO A 397 -5.68 -1.37 -10.25
C PRO A 397 -5.15 -0.02 -10.77
N GLY A 398 -4.11 -0.06 -11.62
CA GLY A 398 -3.39 1.12 -12.11
C GLY A 398 -2.64 1.92 -11.04
N GLY A 399 -2.59 1.42 -9.81
CA GLY A 399 -1.89 2.02 -8.68
C GLY A 399 -0.59 1.31 -8.34
N GLY A 400 0.09 1.81 -7.31
CA GLY A 400 1.29 1.19 -6.80
C GLY A 400 1.85 1.94 -5.61
N ALA A 401 3.02 1.53 -5.16
CA ALA A 401 3.73 2.18 -4.07
C ALA A 401 5.21 2.36 -4.43
N LEU A 402 5.76 3.52 -4.11
CA LEU A 402 7.20 3.72 -4.10
C LEU A 402 7.69 3.52 -2.66
N VAL A 403 8.68 2.66 -2.46
CA VAL A 403 9.05 2.19 -1.13
C VAL A 403 10.54 2.34 -0.89
N HIS A 404 10.89 2.97 0.24
CA HIS A 404 12.24 2.95 0.81
C HIS A 404 12.33 1.82 1.86
N VAL A 405 13.40 1.02 1.81
CA VAL A 405 13.52 -0.15 2.69
C VAL A 405 14.06 0.22 4.06
N LEU A 406 13.31 -0.16 5.10
CA LEU A 406 13.77 -0.10 6.49
C LEU A 406 14.32 -1.46 6.95
N GLY A 407 15.40 -1.40 7.71
CA GLY A 407 15.97 -2.54 8.42
C GLY A 407 15.18 -2.90 9.67
N ALA A 408 15.56 -4.02 10.31
CA ALA A 408 14.90 -4.50 11.52
C ALA A 408 14.94 -3.50 12.70
N GLY A 409 15.94 -2.61 12.72
CA GLY A 409 16.06 -1.53 13.71
C GLY A 409 15.31 -0.24 13.36
N GLY A 410 14.53 -0.21 12.27
CA GLY A 410 13.79 0.98 11.82
C GLY A 410 14.64 2.03 11.09
N GLY A 411 15.96 1.84 10.99
CA GLY A 411 16.83 2.67 10.16
C GLY A 411 16.77 2.30 8.69
N GLU A 412 17.07 3.26 7.82
CA GLU A 412 17.20 3.06 6.37
C GLU A 412 18.30 2.04 6.05
N VAL A 413 18.00 1.11 5.15
CA VAL A 413 18.97 0.10 4.68
C VAL A 413 19.36 0.41 3.24
N GLY A 414 20.44 1.18 3.11
CA GLY A 414 20.94 1.68 1.83
C GLY A 414 19.98 2.65 1.14
N ASN A 415 20.34 3.12 -0.05
CA ASN A 415 19.57 4.14 -0.78
C ASN A 415 18.70 3.53 -1.88
N THR A 416 18.32 2.25 -1.76
CA THR A 416 17.59 1.54 -2.81
C THR A 416 16.08 1.71 -2.63
N LEU A 417 15.43 2.24 -3.65
CA LEU A 417 13.97 2.29 -3.74
C LEU A 417 13.42 1.07 -4.48
N TYR A 418 12.19 0.71 -4.15
CA TYR A 418 11.40 -0.29 -4.86
C TYR A 418 10.11 0.33 -5.37
N LEU A 419 9.81 0.11 -6.65
CA LEU A 419 8.49 0.38 -7.22
C LEU A 419 7.65 -0.88 -7.15
N VAL A 420 6.50 -0.80 -6.50
CA VAL A 420 5.48 -1.86 -6.47
C VAL A 420 4.36 -1.47 -7.42
N THR A 421 3.99 -2.37 -8.33
CA THR A 421 2.94 -2.12 -9.34
C THR A 421 1.64 -2.84 -8.99
N ASP A 422 0.57 -2.51 -9.71
CA ASP A 422 -0.76 -3.12 -9.56
C ASP A 422 -0.79 -4.63 -9.81
N THR A 423 0.21 -5.16 -10.50
CA THR A 423 0.43 -6.61 -10.68
C THR A 423 1.01 -7.32 -9.45
N GLY A 424 1.27 -6.60 -8.35
CA GLY A 424 1.76 -7.20 -7.10
C GLY A 424 3.25 -7.56 -7.11
N MET A 425 4.00 -7.00 -8.06
CA MET A 425 5.45 -7.22 -8.22
C MET A 425 6.20 -5.98 -7.74
N LYS A 426 7.39 -6.19 -7.18
CA LYS A 426 8.31 -5.10 -6.85
C LYS A 426 9.50 -5.07 -7.81
N TYR A 427 9.96 -3.87 -8.14
CA TYR A 427 11.08 -3.63 -9.05
C TYR A 427 12.08 -2.69 -8.41
N ARG A 428 13.36 -3.04 -8.48
CA ARG A 428 14.43 -2.24 -7.87
C ARG A 428 14.71 -0.99 -8.71
N LEU A 429 14.83 0.15 -8.05
CA LEU A 429 15.30 1.43 -8.62
C LEU A 429 16.63 1.80 -7.95
N PRO A 430 17.77 1.29 -8.45
CA PRO A 430 19.05 1.39 -7.75
C PRO A 430 19.77 2.74 -7.95
N VAL A 431 19.34 3.56 -8.92
CA VAL A 431 20.00 4.83 -9.26
C VAL A 431 18.98 5.97 -9.35
N ALA A 432 19.36 7.15 -8.85
CA ALA A 432 18.50 8.35 -8.84
C ALA A 432 17.99 8.74 -10.23
N ASP A 433 18.80 8.51 -11.27
CA ASP A 433 18.42 8.77 -12.66
C ASP A 433 17.21 7.93 -13.10
N SER A 434 17.05 6.71 -12.58
CA SER A 434 15.89 5.86 -12.90
C SER A 434 14.61 6.43 -12.30
N LEU A 435 14.69 6.92 -11.07
CA LEU A 435 13.57 7.55 -10.39
C LEU A 435 13.11 8.79 -11.16
N LYS A 436 14.05 9.68 -11.49
CA LYS A 436 13.80 10.89 -12.28
C LYS A 436 13.25 10.58 -13.66
N ALA A 437 13.80 9.58 -14.36
CA ALA A 437 13.34 9.22 -15.70
C ALA A 437 11.91 8.66 -15.72
N LEU A 438 11.47 8.03 -14.64
CA LEU A 438 10.08 7.57 -14.50
C LEU A 438 9.11 8.71 -14.11
N GLY A 439 9.66 9.83 -13.62
CA GLY A 439 8.92 11.01 -13.18
C GLY A 439 8.71 11.08 -11.67
N TYR A 440 9.30 10.18 -10.90
CA TYR A 440 9.11 10.12 -9.45
C TYR A 440 10.13 10.98 -8.68
N GLY A 441 9.74 11.41 -7.48
CA GLY A 441 10.59 12.04 -6.49
C GLY A 441 10.83 11.15 -5.27
N GLU A 442 11.96 11.32 -4.58
CA GLU A 442 12.25 10.55 -3.36
C GLU A 442 11.22 10.81 -2.25
N GLY A 443 10.68 12.03 -2.17
CA GLY A 443 9.65 12.38 -1.19
C GLY A 443 8.29 11.69 -1.40
N GLU A 444 8.09 10.99 -2.53
CA GLU A 444 6.90 10.16 -2.77
C GLU A 444 7.07 8.74 -2.19
N ALA A 445 8.29 8.37 -1.79
CA ALA A 445 8.58 7.06 -1.24
C ALA A 445 8.12 6.96 0.21
N GLN A 446 7.29 5.95 0.52
CA GLN A 446 7.01 5.57 1.89
C GLN A 446 8.10 4.62 2.41
N ALA A 447 8.55 4.82 3.65
CA ALA A 447 9.48 3.90 4.28
C ALA A 447 8.72 2.64 4.74
N LEU A 448 9.20 1.42 4.47
CA LEU A 448 8.55 0.20 4.96
C LEU A 448 9.56 -0.85 5.40
N PRO A 449 9.23 -1.67 6.43
CA PRO A 449 10.06 -2.80 6.83
C PRO A 449 10.32 -3.76 5.66
N SER A 450 11.59 -4.16 5.51
CA SER A 450 12.02 -5.17 4.52
C SER A 450 11.21 -6.47 4.54
N ALA A 451 10.70 -6.87 5.71
CA ALA A 451 9.85 -8.05 5.88
C ALA A 451 8.56 -8.01 5.04
N LEU A 452 7.96 -6.83 4.82
CA LEU A 452 6.76 -6.70 3.98
C LEU A 452 7.12 -6.83 2.49
N LEU A 453 8.20 -6.18 2.06
CA LEU A 453 8.70 -6.30 0.69
C LEU A 453 9.17 -7.72 0.36
N ALA A 454 9.60 -8.50 1.36
CA ALA A 454 9.98 -9.90 1.20
C ALA A 454 8.79 -10.81 0.81
N MET A 455 7.55 -10.35 0.98
CA MET A 455 6.33 -11.06 0.59
C MET A 455 5.97 -10.86 -0.89
N LEU A 456 6.65 -9.96 -1.60
CA LEU A 456 6.39 -9.68 -3.01
C LEU A 456 7.47 -10.29 -3.93
N PRO A 457 7.06 -10.88 -5.06
CA PRO A 457 7.97 -11.28 -6.13
C PRO A 457 8.77 -10.09 -6.67
N THR A 458 10.02 -10.35 -7.08
CA THR A 458 10.92 -9.30 -7.55
C THR A 458 11.17 -9.41 -9.06
N GLY A 459 10.90 -8.31 -9.76
CA GLY A 459 11.25 -8.16 -11.17
C GLY A 459 12.69 -7.73 -11.41
N PRO A 460 13.03 -7.37 -12.66
CA PRO A 460 14.35 -6.84 -12.99
C PRO A 460 14.57 -5.43 -12.43
N ASP A 461 15.83 -5.05 -12.35
CA ASP A 461 16.23 -3.70 -11.98
C ASP A 461 15.85 -2.71 -13.09
N LEU A 462 15.15 -1.65 -12.72
CA LEU A 462 14.73 -0.60 -13.64
C LEU A 462 15.86 0.41 -13.75
N THR A 463 16.68 0.29 -14.79
CA THR A 463 17.79 1.22 -15.07
C THR A 463 17.85 1.62 -16.55
N PRO A 464 18.29 2.85 -16.88
CA PRO A 464 18.54 3.25 -18.27
C PRO A 464 19.54 2.33 -19.00
N GLN A 465 20.53 1.80 -18.27
CA GLN A 465 21.53 0.88 -18.82
C GLN A 465 20.90 -0.46 -19.22
N ALA A 466 20.06 -1.06 -18.38
CA ALA A 466 19.33 -2.29 -18.73
C ALA A 466 18.38 -2.06 -19.91
N ALA A 467 17.68 -0.92 -19.93
CA ALA A 467 16.78 -0.56 -21.04
C ALA A 467 17.53 -0.40 -22.36
N SER A 468 18.70 0.25 -22.37
CA SER A 468 19.49 0.45 -23.60
C SER A 468 20.13 -0.85 -24.11
N ALA A 469 20.58 -1.71 -23.19
CA ALA A 469 21.19 -2.99 -23.50
C ALA A 469 20.17 -4.06 -23.94
N GLY A 470 18.89 -3.87 -23.62
CA GLY A 470 17.84 -4.85 -23.92
C GLY A 470 17.93 -6.12 -23.06
N ARG A 471 18.52 -6.02 -21.86
CA ARG A 471 18.78 -7.15 -20.95
C ARG A 471 17.97 -7.00 -19.67
N SER A 472 17.67 -8.14 -19.06
CA SER A 472 16.97 -8.24 -17.78
C SER A 472 17.94 -8.82 -16.75
N THR A 473 18.17 -8.09 -15.66
CA THR A 473 18.95 -8.55 -14.52
C THR A 473 18.23 -8.12 -13.25
N SER A 474 18.07 -9.03 -12.30
CA SER A 474 17.63 -8.68 -10.94
C SER A 474 18.84 -8.79 -10.02
N SER A 475 19.19 -7.70 -9.36
CA SER A 475 20.26 -7.69 -8.35
C SER A 475 19.70 -7.77 -6.93
N ALA A 476 18.40 -8.04 -6.80
CA ALA A 476 17.79 -8.29 -5.50
C ALA A 476 18.43 -9.53 -4.85
N PRO A 477 18.68 -9.49 -3.53
CA PRO A 477 19.20 -10.66 -2.83
C PRO A 477 18.23 -11.82 -3.00
N HIS A 478 18.78 -12.97 -3.43
CA HIS A 478 18.01 -14.20 -3.47
C HIS A 478 17.84 -14.68 -2.03
N CYS A 479 16.64 -15.14 -1.70
CA CYS A 479 16.43 -15.74 -0.40
C CYS A 479 16.94 -17.17 -0.41
N GLU A 480 17.75 -17.50 0.60
CA GLU A 480 18.19 -18.87 0.81
C GLU A 480 16.94 -19.75 0.98
N THR A 481 16.73 -20.66 0.04
CA THR A 481 15.77 -21.73 0.20
C THR A 481 16.27 -22.61 1.35
N LYS A 482 15.69 -22.43 2.54
CA LYS A 482 15.75 -23.48 3.56
C LYS A 482 14.96 -24.67 3.01
N ASN A 483 15.66 -25.59 2.37
CA ASN A 483 15.18 -26.94 2.10
C ASN A 483 14.83 -27.65 3.40
#